data_AF-A0A3A8P2Z4-F1
#
_entry.id   AF-A0A3A8P2Z4-F1
#
_cell.length_a   1.000
_cell.length_b   1.000
_cell.length_c   1.000
_cell.angle_alpha   90.00
_cell.angle_beta   90.00
_cell.angle_gamma   90.00
#
_symmetry.space_group_name_H-M   'P 1'
#
loop_
_entity.id
_entity.type
_entity.pdbx_description
1 polymer ?
#
loop_
_entity_poly.entity_id
_entity_poly.type
_entity_poly.pdbx_seq_one_letter_code
_entity_poly.pdbx_strand_id
1 'polypeptide(L)'
;MNTAPLTPEALWPRTLEVTRHALETGALQPITTEARTVTQGRATFQVRILGRVALKERPRPVPAGAAPFNPFAHPEPDLVVGDVSPAHVCLLNKFNVVEHHLLVVTRDFESQDALLTAGDFDALATCLEGLDGLAFYNAGETAGASQRHKHLQLVPPLGPDGLRAPVEALLPALPGPGRVVAGGALPFLHLLAGLGA
;
A
#
# COMPACT_ATOMS: atom_id res chain seq x y z
N MET A 1 -17.46 11.31 -15.04
CA MET A 1 -16.85 11.05 -16.36
C MET A 1 -16.48 9.58 -16.39
N ASN A 2 -16.91 8.82 -17.42
CA ASN A 2 -16.47 7.44 -17.62
C ASN A 2 -14.99 7.49 -18.03
N THR A 3 -14.09 7.52 -17.05
CA THR A 3 -12.68 7.28 -17.30
C THR A 3 -12.51 5.81 -17.65
N ALA A 4 -11.78 5.54 -18.73
CA ALA A 4 -11.38 4.17 -19.04
C ALA A 4 -10.66 3.57 -17.83
N PRO A 5 -10.80 2.25 -17.59
CA PRO A 5 -10.10 1.60 -16.50
C PRO A 5 -8.59 1.76 -16.67
N LEU A 6 -7.90 1.83 -15.53
CA LEU A 6 -6.47 2.02 -15.43
C LEU A 6 -5.76 0.79 -15.97
N THR A 7 -4.94 0.97 -17.00
CA THR A 7 -4.04 -0.08 -17.51
C THR A 7 -2.72 -0.04 -16.76
N PRO A 8 -1.94 -1.15 -16.77
CA PRO A 8 -0.59 -1.15 -16.20
C PRO A 8 0.27 0.02 -16.68
N GLU A 9 0.30 0.29 -17.99
CA GLU A 9 1.13 1.35 -18.59
C GLU A 9 0.70 2.75 -18.16
N ALA A 10 -0.58 2.93 -17.83
CA ALA A 10 -1.12 4.21 -17.40
C ALA A 10 -0.94 4.47 -15.89
N LEU A 11 -0.75 3.42 -15.07
CA LEU A 11 -0.72 3.52 -13.61
C LEU A 11 0.31 4.54 -13.12
N TRP A 12 1.58 4.38 -13.51
CA TRP A 12 2.64 5.23 -12.98
C TRP A 12 2.56 6.69 -13.47
N PRO A 13 2.38 6.97 -14.77
CA PRO A 13 2.15 8.34 -15.24
C PRO A 13 0.96 9.01 -14.53
N ARG A 14 -0.14 8.27 -14.35
CA ARG A 14 -1.34 8.80 -13.68
C ARG A 14 -1.09 9.05 -12.19
N THR A 15 -0.36 8.15 -11.52
CA THR A 15 0.03 8.33 -10.12
C THR A 15 0.83 9.62 -9.92
N LEU A 16 1.79 9.91 -10.80
CA LEU A 16 2.59 11.13 -10.74
C LEU A 16 1.75 12.39 -10.99
N GLU A 17 0.87 12.35 -11.98
CA GLU A 17 -0.05 13.45 -12.31
C GLU A 17 -0.99 13.76 -11.13
N VAL A 18 -1.67 12.74 -10.62
CA VAL A 18 -2.61 12.88 -9.49
C VAL A 18 -1.88 13.30 -8.22
N THR A 19 -0.65 12.81 -8.00
CA THR A 19 0.17 13.27 -6.85
C THR A 19 0.43 14.77 -6.93
N ARG A 20 0.86 15.28 -8.08
CA ARG A 20 1.13 16.71 -8.25
C ARG A 20 -0.13 17.55 -8.01
N HIS A 21 -1.24 17.18 -8.65
CA HIS A 21 -2.53 17.85 -8.49
C HIS A 21 -3.04 17.80 -7.04
N ALA A 22 -2.95 16.65 -6.38
CA ALA A 22 -3.40 16.48 -5.01
C ALA A 22 -2.56 17.28 -4.00
N LEU A 23 -1.26 17.48 -4.28
CA LEU A 23 -0.41 18.38 -3.49
C LEU A 23 -0.79 19.85 -3.72
N GLU A 24 -1.00 20.26 -4.97
CA GLU A 24 -1.39 21.63 -5.33
C GLU A 24 -2.73 22.05 -4.72
N THR A 25 -3.68 21.11 -4.64
CA THR A 25 -5.00 21.31 -4.03
C THR A 25 -5.02 21.13 -2.50
N GLY A 26 -3.96 20.57 -1.92
CA GLY A 26 -3.90 20.22 -0.49
C GLY A 26 -4.71 18.98 -0.10
N ALA A 27 -5.23 18.23 -1.07
CA ALA A 27 -5.91 16.96 -0.85
C ALA A 27 -4.94 15.90 -0.31
N LEU A 28 -3.72 15.81 -0.86
CA LEU A 28 -2.64 14.96 -0.36
C LEU A 28 -1.87 15.69 0.73
N GLN A 29 -1.69 15.03 1.88
CA GLN A 29 -1.08 15.59 3.09
C GLN A 29 0.03 14.66 3.58
N PRO A 30 1.20 14.64 2.92
CA PRO A 30 2.29 13.73 3.27
C PRO A 30 2.80 13.97 4.70
N ILE A 31 3.13 12.88 5.38
CA ILE A 31 3.75 12.92 6.70
C ILE A 31 5.27 12.93 6.51
N THR A 32 5.90 14.07 6.76
CA THR A 32 7.36 14.21 6.65
C THR A 32 8.08 13.35 7.68
N THR A 33 8.98 12.49 7.19
CA THR A 33 9.86 11.65 8.01
C THR A 33 11.29 11.73 7.49
N GLU A 34 12.25 11.53 8.39
CA GLU A 34 13.64 11.30 8.00
C GLU A 34 13.82 9.81 7.71
N ALA A 35 14.20 9.46 6.49
CA ALA A 35 14.49 8.07 6.10
C ALA A 35 15.97 7.76 6.27
N ARG A 36 16.28 6.60 6.87
CA ARG A 36 17.64 6.07 7.02
C ARG A 36 17.69 4.61 6.58
N THR A 37 18.71 4.27 5.80
CA THR A 37 19.03 2.88 5.48
C THR A 37 19.91 2.31 6.60
N VAL A 38 19.50 1.17 7.18
CA VAL A 38 20.24 0.48 8.24
C VAL A 38 20.42 -0.97 7.85
N THR A 39 21.66 -1.43 7.77
CA THR A 39 21.98 -2.83 7.47
C THR A 39 22.26 -3.58 8.76
N GLN A 40 21.61 -4.73 8.96
CA GLN A 40 21.89 -5.64 10.06
C GLN A 40 22.01 -7.08 9.52
N GLY A 41 23.21 -7.63 9.61
CA GLY A 41 23.51 -8.93 9.00
C GLY A 41 23.29 -8.89 7.48
N ARG A 42 22.41 -9.77 6.99
CA ARG A 42 22.02 -9.86 5.57
C ARG A 42 20.80 -9.00 5.20
N ALA A 43 20.19 -8.33 6.17
CA ALA A 43 18.98 -7.56 5.97
C ALA A 43 19.30 -6.07 5.84
N THR A 44 18.64 -5.41 4.90
CA THR A 44 18.70 -3.94 4.76
C THR A 44 17.33 -3.39 5.12
N PHE A 45 17.28 -2.58 6.17
CA PHE A 45 16.07 -1.96 6.66
C PHE A 45 15.99 -0.51 6.21
N GLN A 46 14.78 -0.06 5.87
CA GLN A 46 14.48 1.35 5.78
C GLN A 46 13.78 1.78 7.07
N VAL A 47 14.44 2.63 7.84
CA VAL A 47 13.92 3.20 9.09
C VAL A 47 13.44 4.62 8.82
N ARG A 48 12.18 4.91 9.13
CA ARG A 48 11.62 6.26 9.02
C ARG A 48 11.35 6.85 10.39
N ILE A 49 11.90 8.03 10.64
CA ILE A 49 11.83 8.72 11.92
C ILE A 49 10.88 9.91 11.77
N LEU A 50 9.81 9.91 12.57
CA LEU A 50 8.86 11.01 12.58
C LEU A 50 9.49 12.26 13.21
N GLY A 51 9.48 13.38 12.48
CA GLY A 51 9.97 14.65 13.00
C GLY A 51 9.09 15.18 14.12
N ARG A 52 9.68 15.93 15.07
CA ARG A 52 8.95 16.52 16.22
C ARG A 52 7.77 17.42 15.81
N VAL A 53 7.79 18.00 14.61
CA VAL A 53 6.72 18.83 14.07
C VAL A 53 5.48 17.99 13.75
N ALA A 54 5.64 16.88 13.03
CA ALA A 54 4.54 15.98 12.69
C ALA A 54 3.90 15.31 13.91
N LEU A 55 4.64 15.14 15.02
CA LEU A 55 4.05 14.69 16.29
C LEU A 55 3.04 15.68 16.89
N LYS A 56 3.20 16.99 16.63
CA LYS A 56 2.30 18.04 17.15
C LYS A 56 1.02 18.17 16.33
N GLU A 57 1.06 17.76 15.07
CA GLU A 57 -0.06 17.85 14.13
C GLU A 57 -0.95 16.59 14.13
N ARG A 58 -0.65 15.61 14.99
CA ARG A 58 -1.51 14.42 15.15
C ARG A 58 -2.96 14.86 15.39
N PRO A 59 -3.92 14.42 14.55
CA PRO A 59 -5.31 14.73 14.78
C PRO A 59 -5.72 14.24 16.17
N ARG A 60 -6.48 15.09 16.87
CA ARG A 60 -7.05 14.71 18.18
C ARG A 60 -7.91 13.46 18.00
N PRO A 61 -7.91 12.54 18.98
CA PRO A 61 -8.76 11.35 18.91
C PRO A 61 -10.20 11.75 18.62
N VAL A 62 -10.81 11.05 17.67
CA VAL A 62 -12.21 11.26 17.28
C VAL A 62 -13.08 11.06 18.52
N PRO A 63 -14.07 11.94 18.80
CA PRO A 63 -14.93 11.82 19.96
C PRO A 63 -15.57 10.43 20.04
N ALA A 64 -15.60 9.84 21.24
CA ALA A 64 -16.30 8.59 21.49
C ALA A 64 -17.78 8.76 21.10
N GLY A 65 -18.25 7.99 20.11
CA GLY A 65 -19.62 8.05 19.60
C GLY A 65 -19.77 8.64 18.19
N ALA A 66 -18.70 9.07 17.54
CA ALA A 66 -18.75 9.38 16.11
C ALA A 66 -19.10 8.10 15.31
N ALA A 67 -19.99 8.23 14.33
CA ALA A 67 -20.30 7.14 13.41
C ALA A 67 -19.02 6.65 12.71
N PRO A 68 -18.89 5.34 12.40
CA PRO A 68 -17.74 4.83 11.67
C PRO A 68 -17.59 5.58 10.34
N PHE A 69 -16.53 6.38 10.22
CA PHE A 69 -16.25 7.10 8.98
C PHE A 69 -15.50 6.16 8.03
N ASN A 70 -16.10 5.89 6.87
CA ASN A 70 -15.45 5.15 5.80
C ASN A 70 -14.96 6.14 4.72
N PRO A 71 -13.64 6.47 4.66
CA PRO A 71 -13.10 7.39 3.66
C PRO A 71 -13.18 6.85 2.23
N PHE A 72 -13.42 5.54 2.06
CA PHE A 72 -13.42 4.88 0.76
C PHE A 72 -14.81 4.72 0.15
N ALA A 73 -15.88 4.94 0.92
CA ALA A 73 -17.24 4.93 0.38
C ALA A 73 -17.45 6.07 -0.63
N HIS A 74 -16.83 7.23 -0.37
CA HIS A 74 -16.82 8.39 -1.25
C HIS A 74 -15.40 8.96 -1.32
N PRO A 75 -14.51 8.34 -2.13
CA PRO A 75 -13.13 8.80 -2.24
C PRO A 75 -13.06 10.26 -2.70
N GLU A 76 -12.15 11.03 -2.13
CA GLU A 76 -11.87 12.39 -2.58
C GLU A 76 -11.41 12.35 -4.05
N PRO A 77 -12.09 13.04 -5.00
CA PRO A 77 -11.78 12.94 -6.42
C PRO A 77 -10.32 13.27 -6.75
N ASP A 78 -9.72 14.21 -6.02
CA ASP A 78 -8.32 14.62 -6.20
C ASP A 78 -7.31 13.54 -5.79
N LEU A 79 -7.73 12.50 -5.05
CA LEU A 79 -6.90 11.37 -4.67
C LEU A 79 -7.13 10.14 -5.56
N VAL A 80 -8.10 10.17 -6.47
CA VAL A 80 -8.43 9.02 -7.33
C VAL A 80 -7.43 8.93 -8.48
N VAL A 81 -6.63 7.86 -8.49
CA VAL A 81 -5.72 7.56 -9.60
C VAL A 81 -6.51 7.01 -10.78
N GLY A 82 -7.38 6.03 -10.53
CA GLY A 82 -8.25 5.45 -11.55
C GLY A 82 -8.92 4.17 -11.11
N ASP A 83 -9.80 3.65 -11.96
CA ASP A 83 -10.53 2.41 -11.70
C ASP A 83 -9.68 1.20 -12.06
N VAL A 84 -9.61 0.20 -11.18
CA VAL A 84 -8.96 -1.07 -11.46
C VAL A 84 -10.07 -2.10 -11.65
N SER A 85 -10.39 -2.37 -12.91
CA SER A 85 -11.49 -3.26 -13.26
C SER A 85 -11.30 -4.67 -12.70
N PRO A 86 -12.40 -5.37 -12.37
CA PRO A 86 -13.79 -4.92 -12.49
C PRO A 86 -14.34 -4.22 -11.23
N ALA A 87 -13.70 -4.38 -10.07
CA ALA A 87 -14.33 -4.12 -8.78
C ALA A 87 -13.49 -3.27 -7.82
N HIS A 88 -12.38 -2.68 -8.27
CA HIS A 88 -11.48 -1.91 -7.42
C HIS A 88 -11.26 -0.49 -7.94
N VAL A 89 -10.75 0.37 -7.06
CA VAL A 89 -10.30 1.72 -7.37
C VAL A 89 -8.92 1.93 -6.76
N CYS A 90 -8.02 2.55 -7.51
CA CYS A 90 -6.69 2.92 -7.06
C CYS A 90 -6.71 4.38 -6.58
N LEU A 91 -6.28 4.60 -5.34
CA LEU A 91 -6.26 5.91 -4.68
C LEU A 91 -4.86 6.23 -4.18
N LEU A 92 -4.52 7.52 -4.08
CA LEU A 92 -3.41 7.96 -3.23
C LEU A 92 -3.78 7.84 -1.75
N ASN A 93 -2.86 7.33 -0.94
CA ASN A 93 -2.99 7.42 0.50
C ASN A 93 -2.83 8.88 0.94
N LYS A 94 -3.92 9.48 1.43
CA LYS A 94 -3.99 10.88 1.84
C LYS A 94 -2.86 11.30 2.79
N PHE A 95 -2.49 10.44 3.73
CA PHE A 95 -1.49 10.73 4.77
C PHE A 95 -0.25 9.86 4.57
N ASN A 96 0.31 9.89 3.37
CA ASN A 96 1.39 8.99 3.00
C ASN A 96 2.71 9.35 3.71
N VAL A 97 3.38 8.32 4.20
CA VAL A 97 4.77 8.40 4.68
C VAL A 97 5.75 8.04 3.56
N VAL A 98 5.34 7.15 2.64
CA VAL A 98 6.07 6.82 1.42
C VAL A 98 5.49 7.66 0.30
N GLU A 99 6.33 8.36 -0.45
CA GLU A 99 5.86 9.07 -1.65
C GLU A 99 5.16 8.10 -2.60
N HIS A 100 4.06 8.55 -3.20
CA HIS A 100 3.24 7.76 -4.12
C HIS A 100 2.69 6.44 -3.52
N HIS A 101 2.42 6.40 -2.21
CA HIS A 101 1.74 5.27 -1.58
C HIS A 101 0.31 5.17 -2.12
N LEU A 102 0.01 4.04 -2.76
CA LEU A 102 -1.28 3.72 -3.34
C LEU A 102 -2.11 2.79 -2.45
N LEU A 103 -3.42 2.95 -2.51
CA LEU A 103 -4.42 2.07 -1.94
C LEU A 103 -5.24 1.46 -3.09
N VAL A 104 -5.32 0.14 -3.16
CA VAL A 104 -6.19 -0.58 -4.09
C VAL A 104 -7.40 -1.05 -3.29
N VAL A 105 -8.53 -0.36 -3.47
CA VAL A 105 -9.70 -0.48 -2.61
C VAL A 105 -10.85 -1.12 -3.36
N THR A 106 -11.57 -2.03 -2.72
CA THR A 106 -12.83 -2.57 -3.26
C THR A 106 -13.87 -1.45 -3.45
N ARG A 107 -14.62 -1.47 -4.55
CA ARG A 107 -15.66 -0.47 -4.84
C ARG A 107 -16.81 -0.57 -3.84
N ASP A 108 -17.32 -1.80 -3.69
CA ASP A 108 -18.31 -2.12 -2.69
C ASP A 108 -17.63 -2.37 -1.36
N PHE A 109 -18.36 -2.15 -0.26
CA PHE A 109 -17.84 -2.45 1.06
C PHE A 109 -17.62 -3.95 1.22
N GLU A 110 -16.35 -4.35 1.33
CA GLU A 110 -15.93 -5.62 1.87
C GLU A 110 -15.19 -5.41 3.19
N SER A 111 -15.30 -6.36 4.12
CA SER A 111 -14.57 -6.28 5.39
C SER A 111 -13.06 -6.44 5.17
N GLN A 112 -12.26 -5.63 5.86
CA GLN A 112 -10.80 -5.76 5.95
C GLN A 112 -10.37 -7.05 6.69
N ASP A 113 -11.30 -7.75 7.35
CA ASP A 113 -11.06 -9.08 7.92
C ASP A 113 -11.28 -10.21 6.91
N ALA A 114 -11.82 -9.92 5.72
CA ALA A 114 -12.07 -10.92 4.70
C ALA A 114 -10.77 -11.43 4.08
N LEU A 115 -10.76 -12.69 3.64
CA LEU A 115 -9.63 -13.23 2.89
C LEU A 115 -9.50 -12.53 1.53
N LEU A 116 -8.28 -12.49 1.02
CA LEU A 116 -8.02 -12.10 -0.37
C LEU A 116 -8.68 -13.10 -1.32
N THR A 117 -9.29 -12.56 -2.37
CA THR A 117 -9.97 -13.28 -3.44
C THR A 117 -9.10 -13.26 -4.70
N ALA A 118 -9.45 -14.07 -5.70
CA ALA A 118 -8.80 -13.99 -7.00
C ALA A 118 -8.87 -12.57 -7.62
N GLY A 119 -10.02 -11.90 -7.48
CA GLY A 119 -10.17 -10.52 -7.99
C GLY A 119 -9.25 -9.51 -7.31
N ASP A 120 -8.91 -9.70 -6.03
CA ASP A 120 -7.91 -8.86 -5.36
C ASP A 120 -6.51 -9.07 -5.93
N PHE A 121 -6.17 -10.33 -6.24
CA PHE A 121 -4.89 -10.66 -6.89
C PHE A 121 -4.83 -10.14 -8.33
N ASP A 122 -5.94 -10.19 -9.09
CA ASP A 122 -6.01 -9.65 -10.45
C ASP A 122 -5.82 -8.12 -10.46
N ALA A 123 -6.49 -7.42 -9.54
CA ALA A 123 -6.33 -5.98 -9.36
C ALA A 123 -4.88 -5.64 -8.96
N LEU A 124 -4.30 -6.42 -8.05
CA LEU A 124 -2.93 -6.21 -7.60
C LEU A 124 -1.90 -6.50 -8.69
N ALA A 125 -2.11 -7.54 -9.50
CA ALA A 125 -1.25 -7.87 -10.64
C ALA A 125 -1.24 -6.73 -11.66
N THR A 126 -2.42 -6.21 -12.01
CA THR A 126 -2.56 -5.03 -12.88
C THR A 126 -1.74 -3.85 -12.36
N CYS A 127 -1.78 -3.60 -11.05
CA CYS A 127 -1.01 -2.51 -10.45
C CYS A 127 0.50 -2.79 -10.40
N LEU A 128 0.91 -4.01 -10.07
CA LEU A 128 2.33 -4.39 -9.98
C LEU A 128 3.02 -4.45 -11.35
N GLU A 129 2.27 -4.72 -12.43
CA GLU A 129 2.78 -4.60 -13.81
C GLU A 129 3.07 -3.13 -14.19
N GLY A 130 2.29 -2.20 -13.66
CA GLY A 130 2.45 -0.76 -13.91
C GLY A 130 3.42 -0.04 -12.99
N LEU A 131 3.69 -0.62 -11.82
CA LEU A 131 4.59 -0.10 -10.81
C LEU A 131 5.32 -1.26 -10.13
N ASP A 132 6.63 -1.34 -10.39
CA ASP A 132 7.49 -2.21 -9.59
C ASP A 132 7.50 -1.72 -8.14
N GLY A 133 6.98 -2.53 -7.21
CA GLY A 133 6.79 -2.10 -5.84
C GLY A 133 6.50 -3.24 -4.88
N LEU A 134 6.28 -2.86 -3.62
CA LEU A 134 5.88 -3.75 -2.55
C LEU A 134 4.38 -3.60 -2.28
N ALA A 135 3.64 -4.68 -2.51
CA ALA A 135 2.25 -4.79 -2.14
C ALA A 135 2.07 -5.51 -0.81
N PHE A 136 1.11 -5.08 0.00
CA PHE A 136 0.77 -5.74 1.26
C PHE A 136 -0.70 -5.55 1.66
N TYR A 137 -1.20 -6.48 2.46
CA TYR A 137 -2.56 -6.49 2.97
C TYR A 137 -2.55 -6.81 4.47
N ASN A 138 -3.13 -5.92 5.26
CA ASN A 138 -3.25 -6.09 6.70
C ASN A 138 -4.68 -6.56 7.02
N ALA A 139 -4.87 -7.86 7.26
CA ALA A 139 -6.18 -8.43 7.55
C ALA A 139 -6.61 -8.12 9.00
N GLY A 140 -7.51 -7.16 9.17
CA GLY A 140 -8.07 -6.79 10.47
C GLY A 140 -7.16 -5.97 11.40
N GLU A 141 -7.71 -5.61 12.57
CA GLU A 141 -7.07 -4.74 13.56
C GLU A 141 -5.76 -5.33 14.11
N THR A 142 -5.71 -6.65 14.34
CA THR A 142 -4.50 -7.34 14.84
C THR A 142 -3.32 -7.23 13.85
N ALA A 143 -3.60 -7.17 12.55
CA ALA A 143 -2.59 -6.94 11.52
C ALA A 143 -2.21 -5.44 11.36
N GLY A 144 -2.82 -4.55 12.16
CA GLY A 144 -2.55 -3.11 12.13
C GLY A 144 -3.40 -2.33 11.12
N ALA A 145 -4.54 -2.86 10.68
CA ALA A 145 -5.45 -2.11 9.80
C ALA A 145 -6.13 -0.96 10.56
N SER A 146 -6.17 0.22 9.95
CA SER A 146 -6.84 1.42 10.48
C SER A 146 -8.23 1.66 9.88
N GLN A 147 -8.57 0.95 8.80
CA GLN A 147 -9.85 1.05 8.08
C GLN A 147 -10.48 -0.33 7.93
N ARG A 148 -11.81 -0.39 8.06
CA ARG A 148 -12.59 -1.64 7.97
C ARG A 148 -12.97 -2.03 6.55
N HIS A 149 -12.91 -1.09 5.61
CA HIS A 149 -13.21 -1.37 4.21
C HIS A 149 -11.96 -1.91 3.54
N LYS A 150 -12.08 -3.09 2.92
CA LYS A 150 -11.05 -3.85 2.25
C LYS A 150 -10.22 -3.04 1.27
N HIS A 151 -8.93 -2.89 1.59
CA HIS A 151 -7.92 -2.22 0.79
C HIS A 151 -6.58 -2.94 0.90
N LEU A 152 -5.90 -3.06 -0.24
CA LEU A 152 -4.50 -3.44 -0.35
C LEU A 152 -3.66 -2.17 -0.45
N GLN A 153 -2.41 -2.25 -0.05
CA GLN A 153 -1.45 -1.16 -0.08
C GLN A 153 -0.34 -1.49 -1.07
N LEU A 154 0.07 -0.51 -1.87
CA LEU A 154 1.18 -0.63 -2.81
C LEU A 154 2.09 0.57 -2.65
N VAL A 155 3.37 0.32 -2.41
CA VAL A 155 4.39 1.36 -2.31
C VAL A 155 5.48 1.15 -3.37
N PRO A 156 6.01 2.24 -3.96
CA PRO A 156 7.20 2.16 -4.80
C PRO A 156 8.42 1.70 -3.97
N PRO A 157 9.55 1.40 -4.63
CA PRO A 157 10.77 0.99 -3.95
C PRO A 157 11.20 2.02 -2.88
N LEU A 158 11.67 1.50 -1.76
CA LEU A 158 11.86 2.25 -0.53
C LEU A 158 13.20 2.97 -0.50
N GLY A 159 13.13 4.28 -0.21
CA GLY A 159 14.32 5.09 0.09
C GLY A 159 15.13 5.44 -1.17
N PRO A 160 16.23 6.19 -1.00
CA PRO A 160 17.06 6.63 -2.12
C PRO A 160 17.73 5.47 -2.86
N ASP A 161 17.93 4.34 -2.17
CA ASP A 161 18.59 3.15 -2.69
C ASP A 161 17.64 2.24 -3.51
N GLY A 162 16.35 2.59 -3.62
CA GLY A 162 15.38 1.83 -4.42
C GLY A 162 15.13 0.42 -3.89
N LEU A 163 15.11 0.24 -2.57
CA LEU A 163 14.96 -1.07 -1.94
C LEU A 163 13.52 -1.60 -2.15
N ARG A 164 13.37 -2.66 -2.97
CA ARG A 164 12.05 -3.24 -3.27
C ARG A 164 11.37 -3.80 -2.02
N ALA A 165 12.02 -4.71 -1.31
CA ALA A 165 11.56 -5.20 -0.01
C ALA A 165 12.72 -5.43 0.98
N PRO A 166 12.64 -4.93 2.24
CA PRO A 166 13.72 -5.07 3.23
C PRO A 166 14.16 -6.50 3.53
N VAL A 167 13.22 -7.45 3.44
CA VAL A 167 13.43 -8.86 3.78
C VAL A 167 13.81 -9.71 2.58
N GLU A 168 13.84 -9.16 1.36
CA GLU A 168 14.10 -9.93 0.12
C GLU A 168 15.43 -10.68 0.19
N ALA A 169 16.49 -10.04 0.70
CA ALA A 169 17.82 -10.65 0.87
C ALA A 169 17.88 -11.78 1.92
N LEU A 170 16.85 -11.88 2.77
CA LEU A 170 16.68 -12.96 3.75
C LEU A 170 15.86 -14.13 3.21
N LEU A 171 15.12 -13.91 2.11
CA LEU A 171 14.31 -14.97 1.53
C LEU A 171 15.22 -16.03 0.89
N PRO A 172 14.96 -17.32 1.12
CA PRO A 172 15.60 -18.38 0.35
C PRO A 172 15.12 -18.34 -1.11
N ALA A 173 15.66 -19.24 -1.94
CA ALA A 173 15.06 -19.50 -3.24
C ALA A 173 13.57 -19.84 -3.06
N LEU A 174 12.70 -19.08 -3.73
CA LEU A 174 11.25 -19.27 -3.62
C LEU A 174 10.87 -20.62 -4.25
N PRO A 175 9.91 -21.35 -3.66
CA PRO A 175 9.43 -22.58 -4.24
C PRO A 175 8.66 -22.30 -5.54
N GLY A 176 8.55 -23.29 -6.43
CA GLY A 176 7.75 -23.16 -7.65
C GLY A 176 6.25 -22.95 -7.37
N PRO A 177 5.46 -22.61 -8.42
CA PRO A 177 4.03 -22.34 -8.28
C PRO A 177 3.27 -23.44 -7.54
N GLY A 178 2.33 -23.04 -6.68
CA GLY A 178 1.49 -23.95 -5.90
C GLY A 178 2.18 -24.64 -4.72
N ARG A 179 3.46 -24.34 -4.46
CA ARG A 179 4.19 -24.84 -3.30
C ARG A 179 4.37 -23.74 -2.26
N VAL A 180 4.20 -24.12 -1.00
CA VAL A 180 4.39 -23.24 0.16
C VAL A 180 5.46 -23.84 1.06
N VAL A 181 6.41 -23.01 1.51
CA VAL A 181 7.46 -23.42 2.45
C VAL A 181 7.46 -22.52 3.67
N ALA A 182 7.72 -23.08 4.85
CA ALA A 182 7.98 -22.28 6.04
C ALA A 182 9.38 -21.66 5.94
N GLY A 183 9.47 -20.35 6.13
CA GLY A 183 10.75 -19.67 6.14
C GLY A 183 11.43 -19.77 7.51
N GLY A 184 12.76 -19.95 7.50
CA GLY A 184 13.57 -20.08 8.72
C GLY A 184 14.45 -18.86 9.02
N ALA A 185 14.42 -17.82 8.18
CA ALA A 185 15.35 -16.71 8.25
C ALA A 185 14.94 -15.59 9.23
N LEU A 186 13.66 -15.54 9.61
CA LEU A 186 13.09 -14.52 10.50
C LEU A 186 12.64 -15.18 11.82
N PRO A 187 12.70 -14.45 12.95
CA PRO A 187 12.38 -15.00 14.28
C PRO A 187 10.87 -15.18 14.53
N PHE A 188 10.04 -15.06 13.50
CA PHE A 188 8.59 -15.21 13.54
C PHE A 188 8.13 -16.15 12.43
N LEU A 189 6.99 -16.82 12.66
CA LEU A 189 6.41 -17.73 11.67
C LEU A 189 6.03 -16.97 10.40
N HIS A 190 6.51 -17.45 9.26
CA HIS A 190 6.15 -16.93 7.94
C HIS A 190 6.20 -18.06 6.91
N LEU A 191 5.34 -17.94 5.90
CA LEU A 191 5.24 -18.88 4.78
C LEU A 191 5.60 -18.14 3.50
N LEU A 192 6.25 -18.85 2.58
CA LEU A 192 6.70 -18.33 1.30
C LEU A 192 6.14 -19.18 0.16
N ALA A 193 5.67 -18.51 -0.88
CA ALA A 193 5.25 -19.11 -2.14
C ALA A 193 5.82 -18.27 -3.28
N GLY A 194 6.31 -18.93 -4.34
CA GLY A 194 6.70 -18.26 -5.57
C GLY A 194 5.56 -18.24 -6.58
N LEU A 195 5.47 -17.17 -7.36
CA LEU A 195 4.50 -17.04 -8.46
C LEU A 195 4.92 -17.80 -9.73
N GLY A 196 6.17 -18.28 -9.78
CA GLY A 196 6.77 -18.83 -11.00
C GLY A 196 7.65 -17.80 -11.70
N ALA A 197 8.28 -18.23 -12.79
CA ALA A 197 9.00 -17.37 -13.72
C ALA A 197 8.10 -17.04 -14.92
#